data_AF-Q7P3W4-F1
#
_entry.id   AF-Q7P3W4-F1
#
_cell.length_a   1.000
_cell.length_b   1.000
_cell.length_c   1.000
_cell.angle_alpha   90.00
_cell.angle_beta   90.00
_cell.angle_gamma   90.00
#
_symmetry.space_group_name_H-M   'P 1'
#
loop_
_entity.id
_entity.type
_entity.pdbx_description
1 polymer ?
#
loop_
_entity_poly.entity_id
_entity_poly.type
_entity_poly.pdbx_seq_one_letter_code
_entity_poly.pdbx_strand_id
1 'polypeptide(L)'
;MKNFKTILILISLFFLTACSSVQTTTKYEKKDNVTWKEVKPPVIVLNLEPGDIIVKEKTLNPIGMFGHAAIMKNDRIIVDYPKLGNKSYTIDIDYWLEEGRDILVLRYKDMTDEFRKRLIKNMGKYFGKDYRISSDKMNTDGFYCSQYIWYIYYITAQEMGFELDLDSDGGSFVLPYDFINSPYLEIVN
;
A
#
# COMPACT_ATOMS: atom_id res chain seq x y z
N MET A 1 -32.71 36.96 4.11
CA MET A 1 -32.03 35.65 4.11
C MET A 1 -31.98 35.00 2.72
N LYS A 2 -31.64 35.73 1.64
CA LYS A 2 -31.51 35.15 0.28
C LYS A 2 -30.07 34.87 -0.14
N ASN A 3 -29.09 35.51 0.52
CA ASN A 3 -27.69 35.49 0.05
C ASN A 3 -26.83 34.37 0.68
N PHE A 4 -27.28 33.75 1.78
CA PHE A 4 -26.50 32.72 2.47
C PHE A 4 -26.46 31.39 1.69
N LYS A 5 -27.58 31.02 1.04
CA LYS A 5 -27.62 29.85 0.15
C LYS A 5 -26.75 30.05 -1.09
N THR A 6 -26.73 31.26 -1.67
CA THR A 6 -25.89 31.58 -2.83
C THR A 6 -24.41 31.55 -2.48
N ILE A 7 -24.02 32.03 -1.29
CA ILE A 7 -22.64 31.94 -0.77
C ILE A 7 -22.24 30.48 -0.55
N LEU A 8 -23.11 29.64 0.01
CA LEU A 8 -22.83 28.21 0.18
C LEU A 8 -22.65 27.49 -1.16
N ILE A 9 -23.46 27.84 -2.16
CA ILE A 9 -23.36 27.28 -3.52
C ILE A 9 -22.06 27.74 -4.19
N LEU A 10 -21.66 29.00 -4.05
CA LEU A 10 -20.40 29.52 -4.57
C LEU A 10 -19.18 28.87 -3.89
N ILE A 11 -19.22 28.65 -2.57
CA ILE A 11 -18.17 27.91 -1.85
C ILE A 11 -18.11 26.46 -2.33
N SER A 12 -19.26 25.81 -2.53
CA SER A 12 -19.29 24.44 -3.07
C SER A 12 -18.77 24.34 -4.51
N LEU A 13 -19.03 25.35 -5.36
CA LEU A 13 -18.48 25.42 -6.71
C LEU A 13 -16.96 25.68 -6.69
N PHE A 14 -16.45 26.49 -5.75
CA PHE A 14 -15.02 26.74 -5.62
C PHE A 14 -14.26 25.49 -5.15
N PHE A 15 -14.88 24.65 -4.30
CA PHE A 15 -14.33 23.33 -3.95
C PHE A 15 -14.38 22.33 -5.12
N LEU A 16 -15.33 22.47 -6.05
CA LEU A 16 -15.41 21.62 -7.24
C LEU A 16 -14.43 22.04 -8.35
N THR A 17 -14.02 23.31 -8.42
CA THR A 17 -13.07 23.80 -9.44
C THR A 17 -11.62 23.94 -8.94
N ALA A 18 -11.36 23.87 -7.64
CA ALA A 18 -10.00 23.94 -7.09
C ALA A 18 -9.16 22.66 -7.28
N CYS A 19 -9.76 21.55 -7.71
CA CYS A 19 -9.04 20.29 -7.98
C CYS A 19 -8.60 20.11 -9.45
N SER A 20 -8.65 21.14 -10.29
CA SER A 20 -8.18 21.06 -11.69
C SER A 20 -6.75 21.58 -11.91
N SER A 21 -6.03 21.96 -10.84
CA SER A 21 -4.63 22.45 -10.95
C SER A 21 -3.63 21.86 -9.95
N VAL A 22 -4.05 20.93 -9.09
CA VAL A 22 -3.11 20.00 -8.47
C VAL A 22 -2.74 19.01 -9.58
N GLN A 23 -1.45 18.84 -9.89
CA GLN A 23 -0.99 17.76 -10.77
C GLN A 23 -1.61 16.45 -10.28
N THR A 24 -2.70 16.06 -10.95
CA THR A 24 -3.42 14.82 -10.69
C THR A 24 -2.48 13.72 -11.10
N THR A 25 -1.79 13.17 -10.09
CA THR A 25 -1.07 11.89 -10.07
C THR A 25 -0.04 11.74 -11.20
N THR A 26 1.19 11.40 -10.87
CA THR A 26 2.03 10.65 -11.80
C THR A 26 1.23 9.42 -12.21
N LYS A 27 0.62 9.53 -13.39
CA LYS A 27 -0.18 8.52 -14.05
C LYS A 27 0.66 7.26 -14.00
N TYR A 28 0.17 6.20 -13.36
CA TYR A 28 0.82 4.90 -13.38
C TYR A 28 1.24 4.60 -14.82
N GLU A 29 2.53 4.70 -15.09
CA GLU A 29 3.11 4.23 -16.34
C GLU A 29 3.12 2.71 -16.19
N LYS A 30 2.18 2.05 -16.86
CA LYS A 30 2.16 0.60 -16.95
C LYS A 30 3.50 0.18 -17.53
N LYS A 31 4.42 -0.29 -16.68
CA LYS A 31 5.70 -0.82 -17.14
C LYS A 31 5.40 -1.96 -18.11
N ASP A 32 5.98 -1.92 -19.30
CA ASP A 32 5.73 -2.90 -20.37
C ASP A 32 6.03 -4.35 -19.95
N ASN A 33 6.75 -4.55 -18.85
CA ASN A 33 7.23 -5.83 -18.33
C ASN A 33 6.52 -6.30 -17.03
N VAL A 34 5.41 -5.68 -16.62
CA VAL A 34 4.64 -6.14 -15.45
C VAL A 34 3.64 -7.20 -15.88
N THR A 35 3.91 -8.46 -15.53
CA THR A 35 2.97 -9.57 -15.72
C THR A 35 2.22 -9.82 -14.42
N TRP A 36 0.95 -9.42 -14.37
CA TRP A 36 0.05 -9.76 -13.28
C TRP A 36 -0.24 -11.26 -13.27
N LYS A 37 -0.40 -11.83 -12.07
CA LYS A 37 -0.76 -13.23 -11.88
C LYS A 37 -2.22 -13.35 -11.46
N GLU A 38 -3.00 -14.00 -12.28
CA GLU A 38 -4.40 -14.31 -11.98
C GLU A 38 -4.51 -15.37 -10.89
N VAL A 39 -5.36 -15.11 -9.89
CA VAL A 39 -5.66 -16.07 -8.82
C VAL A 39 -6.64 -17.13 -9.31
N LYS A 40 -6.15 -18.36 -9.56
CA LYS A 40 -6.94 -19.54 -9.97
C LYS A 40 -6.83 -20.70 -8.98
N PRO A 41 -7.93 -21.41 -8.67
CA PRO A 41 -7.88 -22.69 -7.97
C PRO A 41 -7.28 -23.83 -8.85
N PRO A 42 -6.64 -24.86 -8.26
CA PRO A 42 -6.22 -24.96 -6.86
C PRO A 42 -4.84 -24.32 -6.64
N VAL A 43 -4.77 -23.39 -5.68
CA VAL A 43 -3.57 -22.76 -5.07
C VAL A 43 -2.49 -22.28 -6.07
N ILE A 44 -2.32 -20.96 -6.17
CA ILE A 44 -1.11 -20.42 -6.81
C ILE A 44 0.09 -20.81 -5.95
N VAL A 45 1.04 -21.55 -6.53
CA VAL A 45 2.35 -21.74 -5.90
C VAL A 45 3.13 -20.44 -6.05
N LEU A 46 3.20 -19.67 -4.97
CA LEU A 46 3.98 -18.44 -4.89
C LEU A 46 5.27 -18.72 -4.10
N ASN A 47 6.42 -18.32 -4.64
CA ASN A 47 7.69 -18.36 -3.93
C ASN A 47 7.81 -17.18 -2.96
N LEU A 48 7.01 -17.20 -1.88
CA LEU A 48 6.87 -16.08 -0.94
C LEU A 48 7.94 -16.13 0.16
N GLU A 49 8.50 -14.97 0.46
CA GLU A 49 9.45 -14.77 1.55
C GLU A 49 8.94 -13.72 2.55
N PRO A 50 9.39 -13.78 3.83
CA PRO A 50 9.11 -12.73 4.79
C PRO A 50 9.62 -11.37 4.28
N GLY A 51 8.73 -10.37 4.27
CA GLY A 51 8.97 -9.04 3.75
C GLY A 51 8.42 -8.79 2.35
N ASP A 52 8.07 -9.84 1.59
CA ASP A 52 7.45 -9.66 0.28
C ASP A 52 6.16 -8.85 0.39
N ILE A 53 5.97 -7.91 -0.54
CA ILE A 53 4.78 -7.07 -0.64
C ILE A 53 3.88 -7.67 -1.72
N ILE A 54 2.64 -7.98 -1.37
CA ILE A 54 1.66 -8.46 -2.34
C ILE A 54 0.70 -7.33 -2.67
N VAL A 55 0.66 -6.95 -3.95
CA VAL A 55 -0.24 -5.92 -4.47
C VAL A 55 -1.36 -6.61 -5.24
N LYS A 56 -2.62 -6.28 -4.91
CA LYS A 56 -3.80 -6.66 -5.69
C LYS A 56 -4.13 -5.56 -6.70
N GLU A 57 -4.53 -5.95 -7.90
CA GLU A 57 -4.90 -5.03 -8.96
C GLU A 57 -6.06 -4.10 -8.54
N LYS A 58 -6.07 -2.90 -9.12
CA LYS A 58 -7.19 -1.96 -9.03
C LYS A 58 -8.47 -2.59 -9.56
N THR A 59 -9.59 -2.32 -8.91
CA THR A 59 -10.92 -2.72 -9.37
C THR A 59 -11.78 -1.48 -9.65
N LEU A 60 -12.90 -1.68 -10.35
CA LEU A 60 -13.83 -0.58 -10.69
C LEU A 60 -14.67 -0.08 -9.50
N ASN A 61 -14.56 -0.72 -8.33
CA ASN A 61 -15.35 -0.32 -7.16
C ASN A 61 -14.59 0.72 -6.31
N PRO A 62 -15.30 1.57 -5.53
CA PRO A 62 -14.65 2.65 -4.77
C PRO A 62 -13.62 2.18 -3.73
N ILE A 63 -13.73 0.94 -3.27
CA ILE A 63 -12.82 0.37 -2.26
C ILE A 63 -11.51 -0.08 -2.91
N GLY A 64 -11.58 -0.65 -4.13
CA GLY A 64 -10.43 -1.20 -4.84
C GLY A 64 -9.87 -0.32 -5.94
N MET A 65 -10.39 0.89 -6.18
CA MET A 65 -9.90 1.79 -7.24
C MET A 65 -8.43 2.23 -7.09
N PHE A 66 -7.85 2.05 -5.90
CA PHE A 66 -6.43 2.32 -5.62
C PHE A 66 -5.58 1.06 -5.54
N GLY A 67 -6.18 -0.12 -5.72
CA GLY A 67 -5.55 -1.42 -5.47
C GLY A 67 -5.62 -1.77 -3.99
N HIS A 68 -4.85 -2.77 -3.58
CA HIS A 68 -4.64 -3.10 -2.17
C HIS A 68 -3.25 -3.70 -1.98
N ALA A 69 -2.64 -3.54 -0.81
CA ALA A 69 -1.34 -4.12 -0.54
C ALA A 69 -1.29 -4.76 0.85
N ALA A 70 -0.59 -5.89 0.96
CA ALA A 70 -0.26 -6.53 2.21
C ALA A 70 1.22 -6.92 2.21
N ILE A 71 1.75 -7.28 3.38
CA ILE A 71 3.14 -7.71 3.51
C ILE A 71 3.23 -9.10 4.17
N MET A 72 4.08 -9.96 3.63
CA MET A 72 4.35 -11.28 4.17
C MET A 72 5.10 -11.17 5.50
N LYS A 73 4.51 -11.69 6.57
CA LYS A 73 5.19 -11.87 7.87
C LYS A 73 6.11 -13.09 7.85
N ASN A 74 5.69 -14.13 7.15
CA ASN A 74 6.47 -15.32 6.84
C ASN A 74 6.01 -15.89 5.48
N ASP A 75 6.37 -17.12 5.15
CA ASP A 75 6.05 -17.79 3.88
C ASP A 75 4.55 -18.06 3.66
N ARG A 76 3.70 -17.95 4.70
CA ARG A 76 2.25 -18.23 4.60
C ARG A 76 1.35 -17.12 5.13
N ILE A 77 1.82 -16.34 6.09
CA ILE A 77 1.00 -15.39 6.84
C ILE A 77 1.32 -13.98 6.38
N ILE A 78 0.27 -13.22 6.04
CA ILE A 78 0.37 -11.79 5.76
C ILE A 78 0.00 -10.94 6.98
N VAL A 79 0.43 -9.68 6.96
CA VAL A 79 -0.14 -8.59 7.75
C VAL A 79 -0.92 -7.67 6.80
N ASP A 80 -2.16 -7.36 7.15
CA ASP A 80 -3.05 -6.52 6.35
C ASP A 80 -3.74 -5.44 7.19
N TYR A 81 -3.94 -4.28 6.58
CA TYR A 81 -4.81 -3.18 7.04
C TYR A 81 -5.96 -3.04 6.05
N PRO A 82 -7.14 -3.62 6.32
CA PRO A 82 -8.12 -3.91 5.27
C PRO A 82 -8.93 -2.68 4.85
N LYS A 83 -9.55 -1.99 5.82
CA LYS A 83 -10.43 -0.84 5.59
C LYS A 83 -10.82 -0.15 6.90
N LEU A 84 -11.42 1.03 6.77
CA LEU A 84 -11.93 1.83 7.88
C LEU A 84 -12.84 1.02 8.82
N GLY A 85 -12.71 1.27 10.13
CA GLY A 85 -13.45 0.56 11.18
C GLY A 85 -12.86 -0.80 11.58
N ASN A 86 -11.76 -1.22 10.97
CA ASN A 86 -11.03 -2.45 11.32
C ASN A 86 -9.64 -2.11 11.84
N LYS A 87 -9.09 -3.00 12.66
CA LYS A 87 -7.66 -3.02 13.01
C LYS A 87 -6.89 -3.84 11.98
N SER A 88 -5.57 -3.74 12.00
CA SER A 88 -4.75 -4.71 11.27
C SER A 88 -4.98 -6.12 11.78
N TYR A 89 -4.84 -7.09 10.90
CA TYR A 89 -4.95 -8.51 11.22
C TYR A 89 -3.88 -9.32 10.48
N THR A 90 -3.76 -10.58 10.87
CA THR A 90 -2.96 -11.56 10.14
C THR A 90 -3.85 -12.68 9.64
N ILE A 91 -3.57 -13.17 8.44
CA ILE A 91 -4.31 -14.27 7.83
C ILE A 91 -3.35 -15.07 6.93
N ASP A 92 -3.69 -16.34 6.67
CA ASP A 92 -2.99 -17.12 5.67
C ASP A 92 -3.27 -16.55 4.26
N ILE A 93 -2.25 -16.52 3.42
CA ILE A 93 -2.28 -15.94 2.08
C ILE A 93 -3.39 -16.54 1.22
N ASP A 94 -3.65 -17.84 1.35
CA ASP A 94 -4.65 -18.54 0.54
C ASP A 94 -6.07 -18.00 0.79
N TYR A 95 -6.35 -17.52 2.02
CA TYR A 95 -7.63 -16.88 2.36
C TYR A 95 -7.67 -15.38 2.04
N TRP A 96 -6.51 -14.73 1.96
CA TRP A 96 -6.45 -13.32 1.60
C TRP A 96 -6.59 -13.11 0.10
N LEU A 97 -6.06 -14.02 -0.72
CA LEU A 97 -6.18 -13.95 -2.17
C LEU A 97 -7.67 -14.03 -2.58
N GLU A 98 -8.04 -13.20 -3.54
CA GLU A 98 -9.40 -13.12 -4.08
C GLU A 98 -9.39 -13.80 -5.45
N GLU A 99 -10.23 -14.83 -5.63
CA GLU A 99 -10.36 -15.51 -6.92
C GLU A 99 -10.70 -14.52 -8.04
N GLY A 100 -10.00 -14.64 -9.17
CA GLY A 100 -10.18 -13.75 -10.32
C GLY A 100 -9.63 -12.33 -10.14
N ARG A 101 -8.95 -12.03 -9.02
CA ARG A 101 -8.24 -10.76 -8.85
C ARG A 101 -6.75 -10.96 -8.99
N ASP A 102 -6.20 -10.28 -9.97
CA ASP A 102 -4.78 -10.30 -10.30
C ASP A 102 -3.90 -9.75 -9.16
N ILE A 103 -2.73 -10.37 -8.98
CA ILE A 103 -1.71 -9.95 -8.01
C ILE A 103 -0.33 -9.74 -8.61
N LEU A 104 0.49 -8.97 -7.90
CA LEU A 104 1.94 -8.90 -8.05
C LEU A 104 2.60 -9.16 -6.71
N VAL A 105 3.73 -9.87 -6.75
CA VAL A 105 4.63 -10.01 -5.60
C VAL A 105 5.84 -9.13 -5.85
N LEU A 106 6.16 -8.27 -4.90
CA LEU A 106 7.29 -7.35 -4.94
C LEU A 106 8.24 -7.68 -3.80
N ARG A 107 9.54 -7.73 -4.10
CA ARG A 107 10.60 -8.04 -3.14
C ARG A 107 11.63 -6.94 -3.09
N TYR A 108 12.11 -6.64 -1.89
CA TYR A 108 13.22 -5.70 -1.71
C TYR A 108 14.54 -6.32 -2.18
N LYS A 109 15.20 -5.68 -3.14
CA LYS A 109 16.38 -6.20 -3.84
C LYS A 109 17.56 -6.46 -2.89
N ASP A 110 17.73 -5.60 -1.89
CA ASP A 110 18.86 -5.63 -0.97
C ASP A 110 18.47 -6.24 0.40
N MET A 111 17.50 -7.15 0.40
CA MET A 111 17.04 -7.82 1.63
C MET A 111 18.16 -8.67 2.25
N THR A 112 18.68 -8.21 3.40
CA THR A 112 19.60 -8.97 4.24
C THR A 112 18.85 -9.63 5.41
N ASP A 113 19.45 -10.65 6.03
CA ASP A 113 18.85 -11.30 7.21
C ASP A 113 18.62 -10.32 8.38
N GLU A 114 19.55 -9.38 8.56
CA GLU A 114 19.41 -8.36 9.61
C GLU A 114 18.29 -7.36 9.29
N PHE A 115 18.19 -6.91 8.04
CA PHE A 115 17.07 -6.06 7.61
C PHE A 115 15.74 -6.79 7.79
N ARG A 116 15.64 -8.04 7.32
CA ARG A 116 14.45 -8.89 7.45
C ARG A 116 14.03 -9.05 8.92
N LYS A 117 14.98 -9.34 9.81
CA LYS A 117 14.73 -9.49 11.25
C LYS A 117 14.18 -8.20 11.87
N ARG A 118 14.74 -7.04 11.52
CA ARG A 118 14.27 -5.73 12.01
C ARG A 118 12.92 -5.35 11.43
N LEU A 119 12.72 -5.61 10.14
CA LEU A 119 11.44 -5.41 9.47
C LEU A 119 10.32 -6.19 10.17
N ILE A 120 10.52 -7.48 10.44
CA ILE A 120 9.54 -8.31 11.17
C ILE A 120 9.29 -7.79 12.60
N LYS A 121 10.34 -7.32 13.28
CA LYS A 121 10.18 -6.68 14.60
C LYS A 121 9.33 -5.41 14.51
N ASN A 122 9.58 -4.56 13.51
CA ASN A 122 8.82 -3.33 13.27
C ASN A 122 7.39 -3.62 12.84
N MET A 123 7.14 -4.67 12.05
CA MET A 123 5.79 -5.14 11.78
C MET A 123 5.02 -5.36 13.08
N GLY A 124 5.60 -6.13 14.02
CA GLY A 124 4.99 -6.41 15.32
C GLY A 124 4.79 -5.18 16.20
N LYS A 125 5.73 -4.23 16.20
CA LYS A 125 5.66 -2.98 16.97
C LYS A 125 4.50 -2.09 16.55
N TYR A 126 4.19 -2.06 15.25
CA TYR A 126 3.16 -1.18 14.68
C TYR A 126 1.85 -1.91 14.37
N PHE A 127 1.77 -3.22 14.63
CA PHE A 127 0.57 -4.04 14.48
C PHE A 127 -0.51 -3.71 15.53
N GLY A 128 -1.76 -4.04 15.21
CA GLY A 128 -2.94 -3.94 16.07
C GLY A 128 -3.62 -2.56 16.10
N LYS A 129 -3.06 -1.60 15.36
CA LYS A 129 -3.61 -0.24 15.29
C LYS A 129 -4.84 -0.20 14.37
N ASP A 130 -5.69 0.80 14.60
CA ASP A 130 -6.88 1.02 13.79
C ASP A 130 -6.49 1.48 12.37
N TYR A 131 -7.35 1.15 11.42
CA TYR A 131 -7.24 1.69 10.08
C TYR A 131 -7.49 3.19 10.11
N ARG A 132 -6.54 3.98 9.59
CA ARG A 132 -6.65 5.43 9.53
C ARG A 132 -6.00 5.98 8.27
N ILE A 133 -6.67 6.93 7.63
CA ILE A 133 -6.11 7.71 6.52
C ILE A 133 -5.56 9.02 7.10
N SER A 134 -4.30 9.31 6.79
CA SER A 134 -3.60 10.53 7.15
C SER A 134 -2.76 10.98 5.95
N SER A 135 -2.75 12.27 5.66
CA SER A 135 -1.82 12.88 4.69
C SER A 135 -0.42 13.09 5.29
N ASP A 136 -0.27 12.95 6.60
CA ASP A 136 1.03 12.83 7.26
C ASP A 136 1.43 11.35 7.27
N LYS A 137 2.34 10.99 6.35
CA LYS A 137 2.85 9.61 6.21
C LYS A 137 3.52 9.10 7.50
N MET A 138 4.05 10.00 8.32
CA MET A 138 4.72 9.67 9.59
C MET A 138 3.74 9.47 10.76
N ASN A 139 2.45 9.75 10.58
CA ASN A 139 1.45 9.52 11.60
C ASN A 139 1.33 8.02 11.89
N THR A 140 1.51 7.63 13.15
CA THR A 140 1.42 6.23 13.58
C THR A 140 0.21 5.94 14.47
N ASP A 141 -0.76 6.84 14.61
CA ASP A 141 -2.00 6.59 15.39
C ASP A 141 -2.88 5.52 14.74
N GLY A 142 -2.67 5.27 13.46
CA GLY A 142 -3.28 4.24 12.65
C GLY A 142 -2.64 4.26 11.27
N PHE A 143 -2.94 3.25 10.46
CA PHE A 143 -2.38 3.16 9.12
C PHE A 143 -3.45 2.73 8.12
N TYR A 144 -3.25 3.06 6.85
CA TYR A 144 -3.86 2.33 5.75
C TYR A 144 -2.83 1.35 5.15
N CYS A 145 -3.30 0.46 4.26
CA CYS A 145 -2.54 -0.69 3.77
C CYS A 145 -1.12 -0.37 3.31
N SER A 146 -0.97 0.48 2.31
CA SER A 146 0.33 0.88 1.77
C SER A 146 1.12 1.78 2.71
N GLN A 147 0.49 2.67 3.48
CA GLN A 147 1.23 3.47 4.47
C GLN A 147 1.96 2.62 5.49
N TYR A 148 1.28 1.59 6.02
CA TYR A 148 1.90 0.69 6.99
C TYR A 148 3.17 0.06 6.44
N ILE A 149 3.08 -0.49 5.23
CA ILE A 149 4.18 -1.17 4.53
C ILE A 149 5.34 -0.19 4.29
N TRP A 150 5.06 0.98 3.72
CA TRP A 150 6.07 2.02 3.54
C TRP A 150 6.74 2.41 4.85
N TYR A 151 5.94 2.66 5.89
CA TYR A 151 6.44 3.15 7.17
C TYR A 151 7.36 2.13 7.85
N ILE A 152 7.02 0.83 7.83
CA ILE A 152 7.87 -0.19 8.44
C ILE A 152 9.18 -0.40 7.67
N TYR A 153 9.18 -0.26 6.35
CA TYR A 153 10.41 -0.29 5.55
C TYR A 153 11.27 0.95 5.81
N TYR A 154 10.66 2.12 5.77
CA TYR A 154 11.30 3.41 6.05
C TYR A 154 11.97 3.42 7.43
N ILE A 155 11.23 3.11 8.50
CA ILE A 155 11.79 3.12 9.85
C ILE A 155 12.86 2.04 10.05
N THR A 156 12.74 0.88 9.38
CA THR A 156 13.76 -0.18 9.44
C THR A 156 15.08 0.28 8.83
N ALA A 157 15.05 0.95 7.67
CA ALA A 157 16.24 1.52 7.05
C ALA A 157 16.85 2.63 7.91
N GLN A 158 16.02 3.52 8.46
CA GLN A 158 16.47 4.58 9.38
C GLN A 158 17.16 4.01 10.62
N GLU A 159 16.62 2.94 11.22
CA GLU A 159 17.25 2.22 12.35
C GLU A 159 18.59 1.56 11.98
N MET A 160 18.84 1.34 10.69
CA MET A 160 20.08 0.80 10.14
C MET A 160 21.01 1.90 9.59
N GLY A 161 20.62 3.17 9.67
CA GLY A 161 21.44 4.31 9.29
C GLY A 161 21.48 4.61 7.79
N PHE A 162 20.47 4.20 7.02
CA PHE A 162 20.36 4.54 5.60
C PHE A 162 18.95 4.97 5.22
N GLU A 163 18.84 5.61 4.06
CA GLU A 163 17.57 6.07 3.50
C GLU A 163 16.99 5.02 2.56
N LEU A 164 15.71 4.69 2.78
CA LEU A 164 14.93 3.82 1.90
C LEU A 164 13.52 4.41 1.80
N ASP A 165 13.18 4.94 0.64
CA ASP A 165 11.84 5.43 0.35
C ASP A 165 11.19 4.57 -0.74
N LEU A 166 10.21 3.75 -0.35
CA LEU A 166 9.47 2.91 -1.29
C LEU A 166 8.38 3.70 -2.04
N ASP A 167 8.06 4.92 -1.61
CA ASP A 167 7.11 5.79 -2.29
C ASP A 167 7.77 6.42 -3.53
N SER A 168 7.34 5.98 -4.71
CA SER A 168 7.94 6.41 -5.98
C SER A 168 7.52 7.79 -6.45
N ASP A 169 6.41 8.35 -5.94
CA ASP A 169 5.91 9.65 -6.39
C ASP A 169 6.15 10.79 -5.38
N GLY A 170 6.51 10.44 -4.13
CA GLY A 170 6.86 11.40 -3.09
C GLY A 170 5.66 12.21 -2.60
N GLY A 171 4.44 11.78 -2.91
CA GLY A 171 3.20 12.44 -2.54
C GLY A 171 2.90 12.40 -1.05
N SER A 172 1.78 13.04 -0.67
CA SER A 172 1.28 13.02 0.71
C SER A 172 0.65 11.67 1.11
N PHE A 173 0.39 10.79 0.14
CA PHE A 173 -0.15 9.46 0.34
C PHE A 173 0.70 8.45 -0.40
N VAL A 174 0.91 7.29 0.20
CA VAL A 174 1.60 6.16 -0.45
C VAL A 174 0.54 5.23 -1.02
N LEU A 175 0.43 5.04 -2.31
CA LEU A 175 -0.50 4.12 -2.92
C LEU A 175 0.16 2.75 -3.17
N PRO A 176 -0.62 1.65 -3.23
CA PRO A 176 -0.09 0.33 -3.56
C PRO A 176 0.72 0.28 -4.87
N TYR A 177 0.38 1.15 -5.83
CA TYR A 177 1.03 1.19 -7.13
C TYR A 177 2.39 1.93 -7.12
N ASP A 178 2.67 2.72 -6.09
CA ASP A 178 3.98 3.36 -5.94
C ASP A 178 5.07 2.32 -5.69
N PHE A 179 4.72 1.22 -5.01
CA PHE A 179 5.62 0.08 -4.84
C PHE A 179 6.01 -0.58 -6.17
N ILE A 180 5.09 -0.67 -7.14
CA ILE A 180 5.38 -1.25 -8.46
C ILE A 180 6.45 -0.43 -9.19
N ASN A 181 6.45 0.89 -8.96
CA ASN A 181 7.36 1.84 -9.60
C ASN A 181 8.66 2.04 -8.83
N SER A 182 8.70 1.68 -7.54
CA SER A 182 9.88 1.81 -6.69
C SER A 182 11.12 1.13 -7.30
N PRO A 183 12.28 1.82 -7.38
CA PRO A 183 13.51 1.24 -7.91
C PRO A 183 14.13 0.21 -6.97
N TYR A 184 13.72 0.19 -5.70
CA TYR A 184 14.22 -0.71 -4.66
C TYR A 184 13.52 -2.08 -4.67
N LEU A 185 12.39 -2.18 -5.37
CA LEU A 185 11.59 -3.40 -5.45
C LEU A 185 11.76 -4.08 -6.81
N GLU A 186 11.79 -5.41 -6.78
CA GLU A 186 11.72 -6.26 -7.97
C GLU A 186 10.44 -7.08 -7.96
N ILE A 187 9.96 -7.46 -9.15
CA ILE A 187 8.78 -8.32 -9.30
C ILE A 187 9.24 -9.77 -9.20
N VAL A 188 8.59 -10.54 -8.33
CA VAL A 188 8.86 -11.97 -8.13
C VAL A 188 7.82 -12.80 -8.87
N ASN A 189 8.28 -13.48 -9.93
CA ASN A 189 7.48 -14.42 -10.72
C ASN A 189 7.58 -15.85 -10.21
#